data_AF-A0A6G3QXB9-F1
#
_entry.id   AF-A0A6G3QXB9-F1
#
_cell.length_a   1.000
_cell.length_b   1.000
_cell.length_c   1.000
_cell.angle_alpha   90.00
_cell.angle_beta   90.00
_cell.angle_gamma   90.00
#
_symmetry.space_group_name_H-M   'P 1'
#
loop_
_entity.id
_entity.type
_entity.pdbx_description
1 polymer ?
#
loop_
_entity_poly.entity_id
_entity_poly.type
_entity_poly.pdbx_seq_one_letter_code
_entity_poly.pdbx_strand_id
1 'polypeptide(L)'
;MQGLVPISSALVARALAAAALAWALVGAPGTATADACAYASTGPNGTEAVAVAGSMTWPLPPKCSPPAPPPTPTPTPAPTPTPTPPPPPPPP
;
A
#
# COMPACT_ATOMS: atom_id res chain seq x y z
N MET A 1 3.27 51.80 -34.83
CA MET A 1 2.76 51.44 -33.50
C MET A 1 2.73 49.91 -33.33
N GLN A 2 3.88 49.21 -33.31
CA GLN A 2 3.91 47.73 -33.27
C GLN A 2 4.96 47.13 -32.31
N GLY A 3 5.61 47.95 -31.47
CA GLY A 3 6.69 47.50 -30.58
C GLY A 3 6.29 47.19 -29.13
N LEU A 4 5.06 47.50 -28.71
CA LEU A 4 4.63 47.38 -27.31
C LEU A 4 3.95 46.03 -26.98
N VAL A 5 3.36 45.38 -27.98
CA VAL A 5 2.59 44.13 -27.81
C VAL A 5 3.43 42.91 -27.38
N PRO A 6 4.65 42.66 -27.91
CA PRO A 6 5.43 41.46 -27.55
C PRO A 6 5.96 41.49 -26.10
N ILE A 7 6.21 42.69 -25.59
CA ILE A 7 6.82 42.90 -24.27
C ILE A 7 5.75 42.79 -23.19
N SER A 8 4.54 43.29 -23.47
CA SER A 8 3.38 43.10 -22.58
C SER A 8 3.01 41.63 -22.41
N SER A 9 3.09 40.80 -23.47
CA SER A 9 2.76 39.38 -23.36
C SER A 9 3.74 38.59 -22.50
N ALA A 10 5.04 38.90 -22.55
CA ALA A 10 6.04 38.22 -21.74
C ALA A 10 5.88 38.55 -20.24
N LEU A 11 5.55 39.81 -19.92
CA LEU A 11 5.29 40.23 -18.54
C LEU A 11 4.00 39.61 -17.99
N VAL A 12 2.94 39.56 -18.81
CA VAL A 12 1.67 38.90 -18.44
C VAL A 12 1.88 37.40 -18.21
N ALA A 13 2.63 36.72 -19.08
CA ALA A 13 2.94 35.30 -18.91
C ALA A 13 3.72 35.02 -17.61
N ARG A 14 4.70 35.86 -17.27
CA ARG A 14 5.45 35.75 -16.01
C ARG A 14 4.57 36.00 -14.79
N ALA A 15 3.67 36.99 -14.85
CA ALA A 15 2.74 37.27 -13.77
C ALA A 15 1.76 36.10 -13.56
N LEU A 16 1.23 35.52 -14.63
CA LEU A 16 0.36 34.34 -14.56
C LEU A 16 1.10 33.12 -14.01
N ALA A 17 2.35 32.89 -14.44
CA ALA A 17 3.18 31.81 -13.91
C ALA A 17 3.45 31.98 -12.41
N ALA A 18 3.80 33.18 -11.96
CA ALA A 18 4.01 33.47 -10.55
C ALA A 18 2.73 33.31 -9.72
N ALA A 19 1.58 33.73 -10.26
CA ALA A 19 0.28 33.55 -9.61
C ALA A 19 -0.10 32.07 -9.49
N ALA A 20 0.15 31.27 -10.54
CA ALA A 20 -0.07 29.82 -10.50
C ALA A 20 0.87 29.12 -9.49
N LEU A 21 2.14 29.54 -9.42
CA LEU A 21 3.10 29.04 -8.45
C LEU A 21 2.69 29.40 -7.02
N ALA A 22 2.26 30.64 -6.79
CA ALA A 22 1.74 31.08 -5.50
C ALA A 22 0.50 30.27 -5.08
N TRP A 23 -0.41 30.00 -6.01
CA TRP A 23 -1.57 29.12 -5.78
C TRP A 23 -1.16 27.67 -5.45
N ALA A 24 -0.16 27.14 -6.15
CA ALA A 24 0.36 25.79 -5.88
C ALA A 24 1.05 25.70 -4.52
N LEU A 25 1.83 26.73 -4.14
CA LEU A 25 2.56 26.82 -2.87
C LEU A 25 1.65 27.02 -1.66
N VAL A 26 0.60 27.84 -1.80
CA VAL A 26 -0.42 28.03 -0.76
C VAL A 26 -1.25 26.76 -0.56
N GLY A 27 -1.23 25.84 -1.53
CA GLY A 27 -2.07 24.66 -1.56
C GLY A 27 -3.48 25.08 -1.94
N ALA A 28 -4.03 24.49 -3.00
CA ALA A 28 -5.47 24.59 -3.21
C ALA A 28 -6.17 24.07 -1.94
N PRO A 29 -7.23 24.75 -1.44
CA PRO A 29 -8.06 24.21 -0.38
C PRO A 29 -8.81 22.99 -0.93
N GLY A 30 -8.12 21.86 -0.96
CA GLY A 30 -8.63 20.56 -1.31
C GLY A 30 -8.14 19.61 -0.23
N THR A 31 -9.06 18.88 0.39
CA THR A 31 -8.70 17.82 1.31
C THR A 31 -7.84 16.81 0.56
N ALA A 32 -6.54 16.75 0.86
CA ALA A 32 -5.68 15.70 0.34
C ALA A 32 -6.14 14.37 0.96
N THR A 33 -6.92 13.60 0.22
CA THR A 33 -7.37 12.28 0.61
C THR A 33 -6.21 11.31 0.46
N ALA A 34 -5.80 10.68 1.57
CA ALA A 34 -4.82 9.60 1.56
C ALA A 34 -5.49 8.32 1.03
N ASP A 35 -5.19 7.92 -0.21
CA ASP A 35 -5.71 6.65 -0.76
C ASP A 35 -4.80 5.43 -0.47
N ALA A 36 -3.67 5.63 0.24
CA ALA A 36 -2.67 4.58 0.46
C ALA A 36 -2.36 4.33 1.94
N CYS A 37 -2.81 3.17 2.43
CA CYS A 37 -2.34 2.52 3.67
C CYS A 37 -1.38 1.37 3.31
N ALA A 38 -0.23 1.28 3.98
CA ALA A 38 0.60 0.08 3.98
C ALA A 38 0.62 -0.54 5.39
N TYR A 39 0.34 -1.85 5.47
CA TYR A 39 0.33 -2.63 6.71
C TYR A 39 1.46 -3.66 6.69
N ALA A 40 2.24 -3.74 7.76
CA ALA A 40 3.25 -4.77 7.96
C ALA A 40 3.10 -5.42 9.34
N SER A 41 3.22 -6.74 9.40
CA SER A 41 3.22 -7.52 10.65
C SER A 41 4.33 -8.56 10.60
N THR A 42 5.04 -8.75 11.72
CA THR A 42 6.11 -9.76 11.84
C THR A 42 5.62 -11.12 12.39
N GLY A 43 4.31 -11.33 12.50
CA GLY A 43 3.71 -12.61 12.91
C GLY A 43 3.39 -12.70 14.41
N PRO A 44 3.11 -13.92 14.93
CA PRO A 44 2.69 -14.12 16.31
C PRO A 44 3.75 -13.64 17.31
N ASN A 45 3.35 -12.80 18.28
CA ASN A 45 4.24 -12.11 19.24
C ASN A 45 5.19 -11.08 18.60
N GLY A 46 4.94 -10.69 17.36
CA GLY A 46 5.71 -9.69 16.61
C GLY A 46 5.23 -8.26 16.79
N THR A 47 5.75 -7.36 15.96
CA THR A 47 5.36 -5.95 15.87
C THR A 47 4.45 -5.72 14.68
N GLU A 48 3.52 -4.77 14.83
CA GLU A 48 2.62 -4.31 13.78
C GLU A 48 2.94 -2.85 13.47
N ALA A 49 3.00 -2.50 12.18
CA ALA A 49 3.29 -1.16 11.72
C ALA A 49 2.33 -0.75 10.60
N VAL A 50 1.82 0.49 10.69
CA VAL A 50 0.93 1.08 9.69
C VAL A 50 1.57 2.36 9.18
N ALA A 51 1.81 2.44 7.88
CA ALA A 51 2.23 3.66 7.21
C ALA A 51 1.06 4.23 6.39
N VAL A 52 0.77 5.51 6.58
CA VAL A 52 -0.31 6.22 5.90
C VAL A 52 0.31 7.39 5.14
N ALA A 53 0.06 7.47 3.82
CA ALA A 53 0.56 8.56 3.00
C ALA A 53 -0.53 9.63 2.81
N GLY A 54 -0.39 10.80 3.43
CA GLY A 54 -1.27 11.96 3.20
C GLY A 54 -1.22 13.03 4.30
N SER A 55 -2.13 14.00 4.25
CA SER A 55 -2.15 15.14 5.18
C SER A 55 -2.58 14.69 6.59
N MET A 56 -1.76 15.02 7.60
CA MET A 56 -1.98 14.73 9.03
C MET A 56 -3.12 15.57 9.65
N THR A 57 -4.21 15.85 8.92
CA THR A 57 -5.38 16.57 9.45
C THR A 57 -6.32 15.67 10.25
N TRP A 58 -5.99 14.41 10.45
CA TRP A 58 -6.88 13.43 11.05
C TRP A 58 -6.55 13.23 12.55
N PRO A 59 -7.43 13.66 13.49
CA PRO A 59 -7.24 13.41 14.93
C PRO A 59 -7.44 11.93 15.33
N LEU A 60 -7.79 11.08 14.37
CA LEU A 60 -7.66 9.62 14.43
C LEU A 60 -6.79 9.21 13.23
N PRO A 61 -6.07 8.08 13.20
CA PRO A 61 -5.47 7.51 11.98
C PRO A 61 -6.47 6.61 11.24
N PRO A 62 -6.57 6.64 9.89
CA PRO A 62 -7.57 5.86 9.15
C PRO A 62 -7.48 4.42 9.62
N LYS A 63 -8.63 3.83 9.95
CA LYS A 63 -8.71 2.45 10.42
C LYS A 63 -8.38 1.52 9.24
N CYS A 64 -7.11 1.46 8.84
CA CYS A 64 -6.62 0.47 7.92
C CYS A 64 -6.84 -0.87 8.65
N SER A 65 -7.81 -1.66 8.16
CA SER A 65 -8.08 -2.96 8.76
C SER A 65 -6.94 -3.90 8.40
N PRO A 66 -6.48 -4.75 9.33
CA PRO A 66 -5.51 -5.79 9.01
C PRO A 66 -6.03 -6.67 7.87
N PRO A 67 -5.15 -7.17 6.98
CA PRO A 67 -5.54 -8.13 5.97
C PRO A 67 -6.08 -9.43 6.61
N ALA A 68 -6.92 -10.14 5.86
CA ALA A 68 -7.45 -11.43 6.31
C ALA A 68 -6.32 -12.43 6.58
N PRO A 69 -6.46 -13.29 7.61
CA PRO A 69 -5.45 -14.31 7.90
C PRO A 69 -5.29 -15.28 6.73
N PRO A 70 -4.08 -15.83 6.52
CA PRO A 70 -3.84 -16.83 5.47
C PRO A 70 -4.66 -18.10 5.72
N PRO A 71 -5.02 -18.86 4.67
CA PRO A 71 -5.74 -20.11 4.83
C PRO A 71 -4.93 -21.12 5.64
N THR A 72 -5.61 -21.93 6.45
CA THR A 72 -4.99 -23.03 7.20
C THR A 72 -4.43 -24.06 6.22
N PRO A 73 -3.19 -24.55 6.39
CA PRO A 73 -2.66 -25.62 5.55
C PRO A 73 -3.51 -26.88 5.68
N THR A 74 -3.75 -27.58 4.57
CA THR A 74 -4.41 -28.89 4.58
C THR A 74 -3.49 -29.92 5.22
N PRO A 75 -3.95 -30.76 6.17
CA PRO A 75 -3.13 -31.82 6.74
C PRO A 75 -2.66 -32.81 5.67
N THR A 76 -1.38 -33.19 5.73
CA THR A 76 -0.81 -34.24 4.88
C THR A 76 -1.42 -35.60 5.25
N PRO A 77 -1.88 -36.41 4.28
CA PRO A 77 -2.35 -37.77 4.54
C PRO A 77 -1.28 -38.63 5.22
N ALA A 78 -1.69 -39.48 6.17
CA ALA A 78 -0.79 -40.44 6.80
C ALA A 78 -0.25 -41.46 5.78
N PRO A 79 1.00 -41.93 5.92
CA PRO A 79 1.54 -42.99 5.08
C PRO A 79 0.70 -44.27 5.23
N THR A 80 0.46 -44.96 4.11
CA THR A 80 -0.20 -46.27 4.13
C THR A 80 0.72 -47.30 4.78
N PRO A 81 0.26 -48.11 5.75
CA PRO A 81 1.07 -49.18 6.33
C PRO A 81 1.50 -50.21 5.28
N THR A 82 2.75 -50.65 5.34
CA THR A 82 3.29 -51.72 4.49
C THR A 82 2.65 -53.06 4.86
N PRO A 83 2.21 -53.88 3.89
CA PRO A 83 1.66 -55.21 4.18
C PRO A 83 2.70 -56.12 4.85
N THR A 84 2.26 -56.91 5.83
CA THR A 84 3.09 -57.92 6.49
C THR A 84 3.37 -59.09 5.53
N PRO A 85 4.62 -59.57 5.40
CA PRO A 85 4.93 -60.72 4.57
C PRO A 85 4.23 -62.00 5.08
N PRO A 86 3.90 -62.95 4.18
CA PRO A 86 3.29 -64.21 4.55
C PRO A 86 4.25 -65.06 5.42
N PRO A 87 3.70 -65.93 6.28
CA PRO A 87 4.51 -66.84 7.09
C PRO A 87 5.31 -67.80 6.20
N PRO A 88 6.50 -68.24 6.65
CA PRO A 88 7.31 -69.21 5.93
C PRO A 88 6.56 -70.55 5.79
N PRO A 89 6.82 -71.32 4.72
CA PRO A 89 6.24 -72.64 4.53
C PRO A 89 6.69 -73.61 5.64
N PRO A 90 5.86 -74.63 5.96
CA PRO A 90 6.22 -75.65 6.94
C PRO A 90 7.45 -76.47 6.50
N PRO A 91 8.27 -76.96 7.45
CA PRO A 91 9.42 -77.80 7.16
C PRO A 91 9.03 -79.17 6.56
N PRO A 92 9.92 -79.80 5.77
CA PRO A 92 9.71 -81.10 5.13
C PRO A 92 9.74 -82.28 6.13
#